data_AF-A0AAV7B102-F1
#
_entry.id   AF-A0AAV7B102-F1
#
_cell.length_a   1.000
_cell.length_b   1.000
_cell.length_c   1.000
_cell.angle_alpha   90.00
_cell.angle_beta   90.00
_cell.angle_gamma   90.00
#
_symmetry.space_group_name_H-M   'P 1'
#
loop_
_entity.id
_entity.type
_entity.pdbx_description
1 polymer ?
#
loop_
_entity_poly.entity_id
_entity_poly.type
_entity_poly.pdbx_seq_one_letter_code
_entity_poly.pdbx_strand_id
1 'polypeptide(L)'
;MTDRAGDCMPCDWLTGNMARTEHGGAVSDPRLCPMAEEGELPWSGRQERPEPPRWGSQHAGARELAELYSPGKRLQEWVSVILCFLLMSFNFCYLVRYFSLEHTVSIVLSVVAGIITADFASGLVHWGADTWGSVELPIVGKAFIRPFREHHIDPTAITRHDFIETNGDNCMLTIIPLGCMAYKFLFLSPGWLNYPLEKIGFWKRLEDLIQSLTGEKPRSDDLKWAQKVK
;
A
#
# COMPACT_ATOMS: atom_id res chain seq x y z
N MET A 1 -33.36 -13.45 -21.95
CA MET A 1 -33.19 -12.01 -22.21
C MET A 1 -34.06 -11.27 -21.19
N THR A 2 -33.46 -10.29 -20.51
CA THR A 2 -33.98 -9.37 -19.48
C THR A 2 -34.19 -9.91 -18.05
N ASP A 3 -33.15 -9.70 -17.25
CA ASP A 3 -33.17 -9.52 -15.80
C ASP A 3 -34.12 -8.38 -15.36
N ARG A 4 -34.80 -8.56 -14.22
CA ARG A 4 -35.30 -7.44 -13.40
C ARG A 4 -34.59 -7.49 -12.05
N ALA A 5 -33.69 -6.53 -11.87
CA ALA A 5 -33.07 -6.19 -10.60
C ALA A 5 -34.11 -5.66 -9.60
N GLY A 6 -33.89 -5.99 -8.33
CA GLY A 6 -34.78 -5.70 -7.22
C GLY A 6 -34.86 -4.23 -6.82
N ASP A 7 -36.01 -3.91 -6.26
CA ASP A 7 -36.38 -2.65 -5.62
C ASP A 7 -35.56 -2.39 -4.35
N CYS A 8 -34.94 -1.22 -4.27
CA CYS A 8 -34.53 -0.57 -3.01
C CYS A 8 -35.19 0.81 -2.94
N MET A 9 -35.91 1.06 -1.84
CA MET A 9 -36.70 2.26 -1.55
C MET A 9 -35.87 3.56 -1.45
N PRO A 10 -36.46 4.74 -1.73
CA PRO A 10 -35.84 6.03 -1.42
C PRO A 10 -36.23 6.55 -0.02
N CYS A 11 -35.24 7.08 0.72
CA CYS A 11 -35.44 7.83 1.97
C CYS A 11 -35.73 9.32 1.68
N ASP A 12 -36.86 9.81 2.21
CA ASP A 12 -37.32 11.21 2.14
C ASP A 12 -36.49 12.15 3.03
N TRP A 13 -35.98 13.24 2.45
CA TRP A 13 -35.27 14.35 3.14
C TRP A 13 -36.11 15.64 3.24
N LEU A 14 -37.42 15.53 3.45
CA LEU A 14 -38.29 16.70 3.66
C LEU A 14 -38.15 17.24 5.08
N THR A 15 -37.34 18.28 5.27
CA THR A 15 -37.71 19.57 5.92
C THR A 15 -36.46 20.42 6.19
N GLY A 16 -36.39 21.62 5.62
CA GLY A 16 -35.28 22.56 5.83
C GLY A 16 -35.54 23.92 5.24
N ASN A 17 -36.51 24.64 5.81
CA ASN A 17 -36.93 25.98 5.41
C ASN A 17 -35.98 27.02 6.04
N MET A 18 -35.29 27.84 5.23
CA MET A 18 -34.76 29.14 5.68
C MET A 18 -34.77 30.14 4.53
N ALA A 19 -35.73 31.07 4.58
CA ALA A 19 -35.80 32.25 3.74
C ALA A 19 -34.82 33.32 4.25
N ARG A 20 -34.12 34.00 3.34
CA ARG A 20 -33.49 35.30 3.59
C ARG A 20 -33.70 36.21 2.38
N THR A 21 -34.52 37.23 2.58
CA THR A 21 -34.80 38.36 1.69
C THR A 21 -33.70 39.41 1.80
N GLU A 22 -33.25 40.01 0.69
CA GLU A 22 -32.73 41.40 0.64
C GLU A 22 -33.03 42.09 -0.71
N HIS A 23 -33.22 43.41 -0.61
CA HIS A 23 -33.78 44.35 -1.59
C HIS A 23 -32.72 45.08 -2.44
N GLY A 24 -33.05 45.35 -3.71
CA GLY A 24 -33.05 46.70 -4.31
C GLY A 24 -31.77 47.29 -4.95
N GLY A 25 -31.90 47.75 -6.22
CA GLY A 25 -31.08 48.83 -6.78
C GLY A 25 -30.79 48.74 -8.29
N ALA A 26 -31.47 49.56 -9.12
CA ALA A 26 -31.27 49.69 -10.57
C ALA A 26 -30.70 51.08 -10.92
N VAL A 27 -29.74 51.18 -11.87
CA VAL A 27 -29.39 52.39 -12.66
C VAL A 27 -28.84 51.96 -14.05
N SER A 28 -29.10 52.84 -15.03
CA SER A 28 -29.25 52.77 -16.50
C SER A 28 -28.02 52.69 -17.45
N ASP A 29 -28.32 52.13 -18.64
CA ASP A 29 -27.63 51.95 -19.96
C ASP A 29 -27.18 53.26 -20.67
N PRO A 30 -26.22 53.28 -21.65
CA PRO A 30 -26.53 53.00 -23.08
C PRO A 30 -25.37 52.41 -23.94
N ARG A 31 -25.61 51.33 -24.71
CA ARG A 31 -25.26 51.26 -26.16
C ARG A 31 -25.77 49.98 -26.86
N LEU A 32 -26.68 50.22 -27.81
CA LEU A 32 -27.40 49.31 -28.69
C LEU A 32 -26.55 48.40 -29.59
N CYS A 33 -27.06 47.18 -29.85
CA CYS A 33 -27.20 46.58 -31.19
C CYS A 33 -28.47 45.69 -31.24
N PRO A 34 -29.10 45.51 -32.42
CA PRO A 34 -30.56 45.48 -32.54
C PRO A 34 -31.20 44.09 -32.55
N MET A 35 -32.41 44.03 -31.99
CA MET A 35 -33.58 43.23 -32.36
C MET A 35 -33.31 41.86 -33.03
N ALA A 36 -33.41 40.80 -32.22
CA ALA A 36 -33.96 39.53 -32.67
C ALA A 36 -35.17 39.22 -31.78
N GLU A 37 -36.28 38.89 -32.43
CA GLU A 37 -37.64 38.78 -31.92
C GLU A 37 -37.79 37.97 -30.62
N GLU A 38 -38.66 38.48 -29.74
CA GLU A 38 -39.16 37.80 -28.56
C GLU A 38 -40.06 36.63 -28.96
N GLY A 39 -39.52 35.42 -28.86
CA GLY A 39 -40.31 34.20 -28.74
C GLY A 39 -40.24 33.72 -27.29
N GLU A 40 -41.26 34.05 -26.50
CA GLU A 40 -41.44 33.52 -25.15
C GLU A 40 -41.60 31.99 -25.20
N LEU A 41 -40.68 31.27 -24.56
CA LEU A 41 -40.88 29.88 -24.14
C LEU A 41 -40.80 29.83 -22.62
N PRO A 42 -41.86 29.38 -21.91
CA PRO A 42 -41.89 29.36 -20.45
C PRO A 42 -41.17 28.11 -19.94
N TRP A 43 -39.85 28.10 -20.01
CA TRP A 43 -39.05 27.13 -19.25
C TRP A 43 -38.61 27.79 -17.96
N SER A 44 -39.48 27.78 -16.94
CA SER A 44 -39.06 27.90 -15.54
C SER A 44 -38.32 26.63 -15.11
N GLY A 45 -37.28 26.27 -15.85
CA GLY A 45 -36.34 25.23 -15.44
C GLY A 45 -35.50 25.82 -14.32
N ARG A 46 -35.76 25.40 -13.09
CA ARG A 46 -34.81 25.56 -12.00
C ARG A 46 -33.47 25.05 -12.54
N GLN A 47 -32.51 25.95 -12.75
CA GLN A 47 -31.16 25.59 -13.15
C GLN A 47 -30.59 24.82 -11.96
N GLU A 48 -30.77 23.50 -11.94
CA GLU A 48 -30.07 22.61 -11.02
C GLU A 48 -28.60 22.87 -11.28
N ARG A 49 -27.93 23.54 -10.33
CA ARG A 49 -26.48 23.67 -10.40
C ARG A 49 -25.96 22.24 -10.49
N PRO A 50 -25.10 21.91 -11.45
CA PRO A 50 -24.55 20.57 -11.54
C PRO A 50 -23.97 20.22 -10.17
N GLU A 51 -24.44 19.13 -9.58
CA GLU A 51 -23.93 18.69 -8.29
C GLU A 51 -22.41 18.56 -8.37
N PRO A 52 -21.67 18.99 -7.33
CA PRO A 52 -20.23 18.94 -7.36
C PRO A 52 -19.77 17.49 -7.61
N PRO A 53 -18.66 17.31 -8.34
CA PRO A 53 -18.16 15.96 -8.65
C PRO A 53 -17.91 15.17 -7.35
N ARG A 54 -18.29 13.89 -7.36
CA ARG A 54 -18.15 12.95 -6.23
C ARG A 54 -16.69 12.64 -5.85
N TRP A 55 -15.73 13.17 -6.60
CA TRP A 55 -14.31 12.91 -6.48
C TRP A 55 -13.52 14.16 -6.94
N GLY A 56 -12.24 14.21 -6.58
CA GLY A 56 -11.30 15.26 -6.94
C GLY A 56 -10.98 16.23 -5.81
N SER A 57 -9.98 17.10 -6.04
CA SER A 57 -9.38 17.98 -5.03
C SER A 57 -10.34 18.99 -4.41
N GLN A 58 -11.46 19.28 -5.08
CA GLN A 58 -12.48 20.21 -4.59
C GLN A 58 -13.54 19.52 -3.71
N HIS A 59 -13.52 18.19 -3.61
CA HIS A 59 -14.46 17.42 -2.80
C HIS A 59 -14.24 17.66 -1.30
N ALA A 60 -15.33 17.80 -0.53
CA ALA A 60 -15.27 18.12 0.90
C ALA A 60 -14.43 17.10 1.71
N GLY A 61 -14.58 15.81 1.41
CA GLY A 61 -13.80 14.75 2.05
C GLY A 61 -12.30 14.79 1.74
N ALA A 62 -11.90 15.27 0.56
CA ALA A 62 -10.48 15.46 0.25
C ALA A 62 -9.85 16.57 1.12
N ARG A 63 -10.62 17.64 1.38
CA ARG A 63 -10.18 18.74 2.25
C ARG A 63 -10.08 18.33 3.71
N GLU A 64 -11.08 17.60 4.22
CA GLU A 64 -11.05 17.07 5.59
C GLU A 64 -9.86 16.12 5.79
N LEU A 65 -9.61 15.22 4.82
CA LEU A 65 -8.43 14.37 4.86
C LEU A 65 -7.15 15.19 4.81
N ALA A 66 -7.05 16.23 3.97
CA ALA A 66 -5.89 17.13 3.95
C ALA A 66 -5.63 17.80 5.32
N GLU A 67 -6.68 18.21 6.04
CA GLU A 67 -6.57 18.82 7.38
C GLU A 67 -6.04 17.86 8.46
N LEU A 68 -6.24 16.54 8.29
CA LEU A 68 -5.68 15.54 9.19
C LEU A 68 -4.16 15.37 9.04
N TYR A 69 -3.54 16.01 8.04
CA TYR A 69 -2.10 16.00 7.87
C TYR A 69 -1.41 16.80 8.97
N SER A 70 -0.42 16.18 9.64
CA SER A 70 0.27 16.79 10.78
C SER A 70 1.76 16.97 10.54
N PRO A 71 2.41 17.97 11.19
CA PRO A 71 3.86 18.10 11.14
C PRO A 71 4.61 16.86 11.63
N GLY A 72 4.02 16.11 12.58
CA GLY A 72 4.58 14.85 13.06
C GLY A 72 4.61 13.77 11.97
N LYS A 73 3.59 13.71 11.11
CA LYS A 73 3.57 12.82 9.94
C LYS A 73 4.68 13.18 8.96
N ARG A 74 4.85 14.46 8.64
CA ARG A 74 5.94 14.93 7.78
C ARG A 74 7.32 14.54 8.33
N LEU A 75 7.54 14.69 9.64
CA LEU A 75 8.79 14.27 10.28
C LEU A 75 9.00 12.76 10.15
N GLN A 76 7.96 11.95 10.39
CA GLN A 76 8.01 10.51 10.23
C GLN A 76 8.39 10.13 8.79
N GLU A 77 7.78 10.76 7.78
CA GLU A 77 8.09 10.48 6.36
C GLU A 77 9.55 10.77 6.04
N TRP A 78 10.08 11.91 6.48
CA TRP A 78 11.50 12.24 6.33
C TRP A 78 12.42 11.20 6.97
N VAL A 79 12.16 10.85 8.24
CA VAL A 79 12.95 9.85 8.97
C VAL A 79 12.89 8.50 8.25
N SER A 80 11.70 8.09 7.81
CA SER A 80 11.51 6.81 7.13
C SER A 80 12.20 6.74 5.78
N VAL A 81 12.11 7.80 4.97
CA VAL A 81 12.81 7.88 3.68
C VAL A 81 14.32 7.80 3.89
N ILE A 82 14.87 8.64 4.77
CA ILE A 82 16.32 8.66 5.05
C ILE A 82 16.80 7.30 5.55
N LEU A 83 16.13 6.71 6.56
CA LEU A 83 16.52 5.43 7.12
C LEU A 83 16.41 4.29 6.10
N CYS A 84 15.37 4.30 5.27
CA CYS A 84 15.21 3.32 4.18
C CYS A 84 16.38 3.38 3.20
N PHE A 85 16.76 4.56 2.70
CA PHE A 85 17.89 4.70 1.77
C PHE A 85 19.23 4.31 2.40
N LEU A 86 19.44 4.63 3.68
CA LEU A 86 20.65 4.21 4.41
C LEU A 86 20.73 2.68 4.54
N LEU A 87 19.63 2.05 4.97
CA LEU A 87 19.57 0.59 5.08
C LEU A 87 19.68 -0.10 3.73
N MET A 88 19.06 0.42 2.68
CA MET A 88 19.16 -0.12 1.34
C MET A 88 20.59 -0.05 0.82
N SER A 89 21.27 1.09 1.01
CA SER A 89 22.69 1.25 0.64
C SER A 89 23.59 0.30 1.42
N PHE A 90 23.38 0.19 2.74
CA PHE A 90 24.12 -0.74 3.60
C PHE A 90 23.96 -2.19 3.13
N ASN A 91 22.72 -2.66 2.96
CA ASN A 91 22.43 -4.02 2.51
C ASN A 91 22.98 -4.28 1.10
N PHE A 92 22.91 -3.30 0.20
CA PHE A 92 23.45 -3.42 -1.15
C PHE A 92 24.97 -3.64 -1.15
N CYS A 93 25.72 -2.87 -0.37
CA CYS A 93 27.17 -3.06 -0.22
C CYS A 93 27.52 -4.47 0.27
N TYR A 94 26.76 -5.00 1.23
CA TYR A 94 26.93 -6.37 1.74
C TYR A 94 26.54 -7.43 0.71
N LEU A 95 25.46 -7.23 -0.04
CA LEU A 95 25.07 -8.11 -1.14
C LEU A 95 26.15 -8.20 -2.20
N VAL A 96 26.72 -7.07 -2.62
CA VAL A 96 27.83 -7.06 -3.60
C VAL A 96 29.07 -7.76 -3.03
N ARG A 97 29.40 -7.55 -1.76
CA ARG A 97 30.57 -8.17 -1.13
C ARG A 97 30.44 -9.70 -0.99
N TYR A 98 29.24 -10.21 -0.73
CA TYR A 98 28.97 -11.63 -0.54
C TYR A 98 28.35 -12.31 -1.76
N PHE A 99 28.28 -11.61 -2.90
CA PHE A 99 27.72 -12.16 -4.11
C PHE A 99 28.53 -13.37 -4.59
N SER A 100 27.87 -14.52 -4.75
CA SER A 100 28.45 -15.74 -5.29
C SER A 100 27.55 -16.30 -6.38
N LEU A 101 28.15 -16.60 -7.54
CA LEU A 101 27.45 -17.19 -8.67
C LEU A 101 26.99 -18.63 -8.39
N GLU A 102 27.59 -19.31 -7.42
CA GLU A 102 27.18 -20.67 -7.02
C GLU A 102 25.73 -20.71 -6.53
N HIS A 103 25.22 -19.60 -6.00
CA HIS A 103 23.85 -19.49 -5.49
C HIS A 103 22.85 -18.91 -6.48
N THR A 104 23.20 -18.77 -7.77
CA THR A 104 22.36 -18.13 -8.80
C THR A 104 20.94 -18.70 -8.85
N VAL A 105 20.77 -20.02 -8.82
CA VAL A 105 19.45 -20.65 -8.86
C VAL A 105 18.62 -20.27 -7.63
N SER A 106 19.21 -20.35 -6.44
CA SER A 106 18.54 -19.95 -5.19
C SER A 106 18.17 -18.47 -5.19
N ILE A 107 19.02 -17.60 -5.76
CA ILE A 107 18.74 -16.16 -5.92
C ILE A 107 17.51 -15.98 -6.83
N VAL A 108 17.49 -16.61 -8.00
CA VAL A 108 16.36 -16.49 -8.95
C VAL A 108 15.06 -17.01 -8.33
N LEU A 109 15.09 -18.18 -7.69
CA LEU A 109 13.92 -18.73 -6.99
C LEU A 109 13.43 -17.81 -5.87
N SER A 110 14.36 -17.22 -5.10
CA SER A 110 14.01 -16.29 -4.02
C SER A 110 13.41 -14.98 -4.55
N VAL A 111 13.88 -14.48 -5.69
CA VAL A 111 13.29 -13.30 -6.35
C VAL A 111 11.86 -13.59 -6.77
N VAL A 112 11.61 -14.72 -7.44
CA VAL A 112 10.26 -15.11 -7.87
C VAL A 112 9.34 -15.31 -6.67
N ALA A 113 9.79 -16.05 -5.65
CA ALA A 113 9.04 -16.25 -4.42
C ALA A 113 8.76 -14.92 -3.71
N GLY A 114 9.72 -14.00 -3.70
CA GLY A 114 9.59 -12.66 -3.14
C GLY A 114 8.53 -11.83 -3.86
N ILE A 115 8.50 -11.85 -5.19
CA ILE A 115 7.48 -11.14 -6.00
C ILE A 115 6.08 -11.69 -5.69
N ILE A 116 5.91 -13.02 -5.71
CA ILE A 116 4.62 -13.66 -5.41
C ILE A 116 4.16 -13.31 -3.98
N THR A 117 5.09 -13.37 -3.02
CA THR A 117 4.78 -13.04 -1.62
C THR A 117 4.41 -11.57 -1.46
N ALA A 118 5.11 -10.67 -2.15
CA ALA A 118 4.83 -9.23 -2.09
C ALA A 118 3.48 -8.89 -2.72
N ASP A 119 3.15 -9.47 -3.88
CA ASP A 119 1.84 -9.30 -4.53
C ASP A 119 0.70 -9.77 -3.61
N PHE A 120 0.79 -11.01 -3.10
CA PHE A 120 -0.20 -11.55 -2.18
C PHE A 120 -0.33 -10.72 -0.88
N ALA A 121 0.80 -10.39 -0.24
CA ALA A 121 0.79 -9.67 1.03
C ALA A 121 0.27 -8.23 0.86
N SER A 122 0.68 -7.54 -0.22
CA SER A 122 0.18 -6.19 -0.52
C SER A 122 -1.31 -6.21 -0.84
N GLY A 123 -1.80 -7.19 -1.61
CA GLY A 123 -3.23 -7.39 -1.87
C GLY A 123 -4.04 -7.67 -0.60
N LEU A 124 -3.53 -8.53 0.29
CA LEU A 124 -4.16 -8.82 1.58
C LEU A 124 -4.26 -7.58 2.47
N VAL A 125 -3.18 -6.80 2.56
CA VAL A 125 -3.15 -5.55 3.33
C VAL A 125 -4.10 -4.52 2.72
N HIS A 126 -4.10 -4.37 1.41
CA HIS A 126 -5.00 -3.45 0.69
C HIS A 126 -6.46 -3.81 0.96
N TRP A 127 -6.85 -5.06 0.73
CA TRP A 127 -8.21 -5.53 1.01
C TRP A 127 -8.60 -5.31 2.48
N GLY A 128 -7.69 -5.58 3.41
CA GLY A 128 -7.94 -5.39 4.84
C GLY A 128 -8.16 -3.91 5.21
N ALA A 129 -7.31 -3.02 4.68
CA ALA A 129 -7.42 -1.58 4.87
C ALA A 129 -8.71 -1.02 4.26
N ASP A 130 -9.14 -1.53 3.10
CA ASP A 130 -10.37 -1.07 2.47
C ASP A 130 -11.63 -1.54 3.18
N THR A 131 -11.64 -2.82 3.59
CA THR A 131 -12.83 -3.45 4.18
C THR A 131 -13.06 -2.99 5.62
N TRP A 132 -12.00 -2.86 6.42
CA TRP A 132 -12.10 -2.57 7.86
C TRP A 132 -11.37 -1.32 8.33
N GLY A 133 -10.58 -0.67 7.46
CA GLY A 133 -9.82 0.51 7.84
C GLY A 133 -10.70 1.73 8.07
N SER A 134 -10.55 2.35 9.26
CA SER A 134 -11.14 3.63 9.60
C SER A 134 -10.05 4.67 9.92
N VAL A 135 -10.28 5.91 9.50
CA VAL A 135 -9.40 7.06 9.77
C VAL A 135 -9.48 7.48 11.25
N GLU A 136 -10.52 7.06 11.95
CA GLU A 136 -10.74 7.37 13.38
C GLU A 136 -9.82 6.57 14.30
N LEU A 137 -9.22 5.48 13.83
CA LEU A 137 -8.28 4.70 14.61
C LEU A 137 -7.07 5.58 15.00
N PRO A 138 -6.74 5.66 16.30
CA PRO A 138 -5.62 6.48 16.75
C PRO A 138 -4.32 5.95 16.14
N ILE A 139 -3.48 6.87 15.66
CA ILE A 139 -2.16 6.59 15.07
C ILE A 139 -2.24 5.90 13.70
N VAL A 140 -2.78 4.67 13.62
CA VAL A 140 -2.81 3.87 12.39
C VAL A 140 -3.79 4.44 11.36
N GLY A 141 -4.96 4.89 11.79
CA GLY A 141 -5.98 5.45 10.89
C GLY A 141 -5.49 6.73 10.21
N LYS A 142 -4.92 7.64 11.00
CA LYS A 142 -4.42 8.94 10.51
C LYS A 142 -3.13 8.82 9.69
N ALA A 143 -2.27 7.86 9.99
CA ALA A 143 -1.00 7.69 9.27
C ALA A 143 -1.12 6.82 8.02
N PHE A 144 -1.81 5.67 8.09
CA PHE A 144 -1.85 4.70 7.01
C PHE A 144 -3.16 4.70 6.24
N ILE A 145 -4.32 4.71 6.91
CA ILE A 145 -5.63 4.59 6.23
C ILE A 145 -6.01 5.88 5.50
N ARG A 146 -5.64 7.04 6.04
CA ARG A 146 -5.89 8.36 5.46
C ARG A 146 -5.40 8.46 4.00
N PRO A 147 -4.14 8.16 3.65
CA PRO A 147 -3.67 8.15 2.25
C PRO A 147 -4.52 7.29 1.29
N PHE A 148 -4.96 6.10 1.69
CA PHE A 148 -5.82 5.25 0.84
C PHE A 148 -7.17 5.91 0.56
N ARG A 149 -7.80 6.48 1.60
CA ARG A 149 -9.09 7.18 1.46
C ARG A 149 -8.95 8.44 0.61
N GLU A 150 -7.85 9.17 0.78
CA GLU A 150 -7.54 10.34 -0.03
C GLU A 150 -7.38 9.96 -1.50
N HIS A 151 -6.67 8.86 -1.79
CA HIS A 151 -6.51 8.37 -3.16
C HIS A 151 -7.84 7.93 -3.80
N HIS A 152 -8.77 7.34 -3.05
CA HIS A 152 -10.07 6.93 -3.59
C HIS A 152 -10.98 8.13 -3.91
N ILE A 153 -10.89 9.19 -3.10
CA ILE A 153 -11.64 10.43 -3.33
C ILE A 153 -10.95 11.27 -4.40
N ASP A 154 -9.62 11.29 -4.44
CA ASP A 154 -8.83 12.10 -5.36
C ASP A 154 -7.58 11.34 -5.86
N PRO A 155 -7.73 10.51 -6.91
CA PRO A 155 -6.64 9.69 -7.42
C PRO A 155 -5.43 10.50 -7.89
N THR A 156 -5.68 11.74 -8.30
CA THR A 156 -4.65 12.65 -8.81
C THR A 156 -3.88 13.36 -7.69
N ALA A 157 -4.25 13.18 -6.41
CA ALA A 157 -3.53 13.79 -5.29
C ALA A 157 -2.06 13.38 -5.27
N ILE A 158 -1.77 12.14 -5.67
CA ILE A 158 -0.41 11.60 -5.81
C ILE A 158 0.48 12.43 -6.74
N THR A 159 -0.07 13.10 -7.75
CA THR A 159 0.71 13.93 -8.68
C THR A 159 0.98 15.33 -8.14
N ARG A 160 0.39 15.66 -6.98
CA ARG A 160 0.53 16.96 -6.31
C ARG A 160 1.36 16.86 -5.02
N HIS A 161 1.50 15.67 -4.46
CA HIS A 161 2.41 15.41 -3.35
C HIS A 161 3.86 15.47 -3.82
N ASP A 162 4.75 15.88 -2.92
CA ASP A 162 6.19 15.80 -3.18
C ASP A 162 6.71 14.37 -3.00
N PHE A 163 8.00 14.18 -3.30
CA PHE A 163 8.65 12.87 -3.22
C PHE A 163 8.56 12.24 -1.83
N ILE A 164 8.65 13.04 -0.77
CA ILE A 164 8.70 12.56 0.61
C ILE A 164 7.33 12.07 1.06
N GLU A 165 6.30 12.85 0.79
CA GLU A 165 4.92 12.47 1.13
C GLU A 165 4.45 11.26 0.30
N THR A 166 4.83 11.19 -0.98
CA THR A 166 4.46 10.08 -1.87
C THR A 166 5.12 8.75 -1.48
N ASN A 167 6.34 8.79 -0.95
CA ASN A 167 7.13 7.57 -0.68
C ASN A 167 7.30 7.23 0.80
N GLY A 168 6.96 8.15 1.71
CA GLY A 168 7.27 8.03 3.14
C GLY A 168 6.71 6.77 3.80
N ASP A 169 5.46 6.41 3.52
CA ASP A 169 4.83 5.21 4.09
C ASP A 169 5.37 3.91 3.49
N ASN A 170 5.64 3.90 2.18
CA ASN A 170 6.30 2.77 1.52
C ASN A 170 7.69 2.53 2.12
N CYS A 171 8.48 3.60 2.26
CA CYS A 171 9.79 3.55 2.90
C CYS A 171 9.67 3.04 4.35
N MET A 172 8.71 3.53 5.13
CA MET A 172 8.50 3.08 6.51
C MET A 172 8.27 1.56 6.60
N LEU A 173 7.39 1.02 5.75
CA LEU A 173 7.10 -0.42 5.75
C LEU A 173 8.32 -1.26 5.35
N THR A 174 9.14 -0.77 4.43
CA THR A 174 10.36 -1.48 3.99
C THR A 174 11.50 -1.48 5.01
N ILE A 175 11.49 -0.59 6.01
CA ILE A 175 12.54 -0.54 7.05
C ILE A 175 12.60 -1.84 7.84
N ILE A 176 11.48 -2.50 8.09
CA ILE A 176 11.44 -3.76 8.87
C ILE A 176 12.25 -4.86 8.17
N PRO A 177 11.93 -5.29 6.93
CA PRO A 177 12.71 -6.33 6.26
C PRO A 177 14.17 -5.91 6.01
N LEU A 178 14.42 -4.64 5.67
CA LEU A 178 15.79 -4.14 5.48
C LEU A 178 16.61 -4.13 6.79
N GLY A 179 15.98 -3.79 7.91
CA GLY A 179 16.59 -3.83 9.24
C GLY A 179 16.89 -5.26 9.69
N CYS A 180 15.95 -6.20 9.46
CA CYS A 180 16.19 -7.62 9.70
C CYS A 180 17.35 -8.17 8.86
N MET A 181 17.47 -7.74 7.59
CA MET A 181 18.58 -8.13 6.73
C MET A 181 19.91 -7.54 7.20
N ALA A 182 19.94 -6.26 7.57
CA ALA A 182 21.14 -5.61 8.11
C ALA A 182 21.60 -6.27 9.41
N TYR A 183 20.66 -6.60 10.31
CA TYR A 183 20.94 -7.35 11.52
C TYR A 183 21.57 -8.72 11.22
N LYS A 184 21.05 -9.43 10.20
CA LYS A 184 21.63 -10.70 9.76
C LYS A 184 23.08 -10.54 9.31
N PHE A 185 23.38 -9.53 8.49
CA PHE A 185 24.76 -9.31 8.04
C PHE A 185 25.73 -8.95 9.17
N LEU A 186 25.25 -8.23 10.19
CA LEU A 186 26.10 -7.77 11.30
C LEU A 186 26.31 -8.83 12.39
N PHE A 187 25.27 -9.61 12.71
CA PHE A 187 25.25 -10.40 13.95
C PHE A 187 25.04 -11.89 13.75
N LEU A 188 24.65 -12.35 12.56
CA LEU A 188 24.38 -13.77 12.32
C LEU A 188 25.51 -14.38 11.50
N SER A 189 26.20 -15.37 12.09
CA SER A 189 27.22 -16.14 11.39
C SER A 189 26.60 -17.11 10.38
N PRO A 190 27.33 -17.46 9.29
CA PRO A 190 26.94 -18.54 8.38
C PRO A 190 26.94 -19.88 9.14
N GLY A 191 25.81 -20.24 9.75
CA GLY A 191 25.73 -21.39 10.65
C GLY A 191 24.74 -21.25 11.79
N TRP A 192 24.15 -20.06 11.97
CA TRP A 192 23.03 -19.84 12.90
C TRP A 192 21.94 -20.93 12.80
N LEU A 193 21.72 -21.51 11.61
CA LEU A 193 20.65 -22.48 11.35
C LEU A 193 21.00 -23.87 11.90
N ASN A 194 22.28 -24.16 12.02
CA ASN A 194 22.76 -25.47 12.44
C ASN A 194 22.28 -25.76 13.85
N TYR A 195 22.37 -24.79 14.76
CA TYR A 195 21.92 -24.94 16.15
C TYR A 195 20.43 -25.32 16.30
N PRO A 196 19.46 -24.58 15.73
CA PRO A 196 18.06 -24.98 15.79
C PRO A 196 17.76 -26.28 15.04
N LEU A 197 18.41 -26.54 13.88
CA LEU A 197 18.23 -27.79 13.14
C LEU A 197 18.74 -29.01 13.91
N GLU A 198 19.88 -28.88 14.60
CA GLU A 198 20.40 -29.90 15.50
C GLU A 198 19.45 -30.13 16.68
N LYS A 199 18.91 -29.06 17.27
CA LYS A 199 17.99 -29.14 18.42
C LYS A 199 16.69 -29.88 18.08
N ILE A 200 16.17 -29.72 16.86
CA ILE A 200 14.98 -30.48 16.40
C ILE A 200 15.34 -31.86 15.83
N GLY A 201 16.64 -32.20 15.79
CA GLY A 201 17.15 -33.45 15.21
C GLY A 201 16.86 -33.58 13.71
N PHE A 202 16.79 -32.46 12.99
CA PHE A 202 16.38 -32.40 11.59
C PHE A 202 17.20 -33.37 10.73
N TRP A 203 18.53 -33.29 10.84
CA TRP A 203 19.44 -34.11 10.05
C TRP A 203 19.27 -35.61 10.30
N LYS A 204 19.14 -35.99 11.57
CA LYS A 204 18.90 -37.39 11.95
C LYS A 204 17.58 -37.92 11.40
N ARG A 205 16.51 -37.13 11.50
CA ARG A 205 15.18 -37.50 10.96
C ARG A 205 15.21 -37.61 9.44
N LEU A 206 15.95 -36.74 8.77
CA LEU A 206 16.11 -36.78 7.31
C LEU A 206 16.91 -38.01 6.88
N GLU A 207 17.99 -38.35 7.59
CA GLU A 207 18.75 -39.59 7.38
C GLU A 207 17.88 -40.83 7.55
N ASP A 208 17.09 -40.90 8.64
CA ASP A 208 16.16 -42.00 8.90
C ASP A 208 15.12 -42.14 7.77
N LEU A 209 14.59 -41.01 7.28
CA LEU A 209 13.62 -40.99 6.19
C LEU A 209 14.24 -41.50 4.88
N ILE A 210 15.41 -40.98 4.50
CA ILE A 210 16.10 -41.41 3.28
C ILE A 210 16.44 -42.90 3.36
N GLN A 211 16.96 -43.37 4.49
CA GLN A 211 17.27 -44.79 4.68
C GLN A 211 16.00 -45.66 4.58
N SER A 212 14.87 -45.20 5.11
CA SER A 212 13.60 -45.94 5.02
C SER A 212 13.06 -46.05 3.59
N LEU A 213 13.27 -45.00 2.78
CA LEU A 213 12.77 -44.94 1.40
C LEU A 213 13.70 -45.61 0.40
N THR A 214 15.01 -45.58 0.64
CA THR A 214 16.04 -46.03 -0.31
C THR A 214 16.74 -47.32 0.10
N GLY A 215 16.71 -47.68 1.39
CA GLY A 215 17.52 -48.76 1.96
C GLY A 215 19.00 -48.42 2.14
N GLU A 216 19.46 -47.26 1.67
CA GLU A 216 20.86 -46.85 1.76
C GLU A 216 21.22 -46.38 3.16
N LYS A 217 22.25 -47.01 3.74
CA LYS A 217 22.70 -46.70 5.10
C LYS A 217 23.58 -45.43 5.10
N PRO A 218 23.32 -44.44 5.98
CA PRO A 218 24.15 -43.25 6.10
C PRO A 218 25.62 -43.62 6.33
N ARG A 219 26.53 -42.94 5.62
CA ARG A 219 28.00 -43.16 5.67
C ARG A 219 28.47 -44.59 5.36
N SER A 220 27.70 -45.36 4.59
CA SER A 220 28.12 -46.70 4.13
C SER A 220 29.42 -46.66 3.32
N ASP A 221 29.63 -45.63 2.51
CA ASP A 221 30.85 -45.43 1.72
C ASP A 221 32.07 -45.07 2.57
N ASP A 222 31.92 -44.28 3.63
CA ASP A 222 33.01 -43.97 4.58
C ASP A 222 33.55 -45.26 5.21
N LEU A 223 32.67 -46.21 5.55
CA LEU A 223 33.05 -47.51 6.07
C LEU A 223 33.84 -48.34 5.04
N LYS A 224 33.44 -48.28 3.75
CA LYS A 224 34.17 -48.95 2.66
C LYS A 224 35.57 -48.34 2.49
N TRP A 225 35.71 -47.02 2.58
CA TRP A 225 37.00 -46.34 2.50
C TRP A 225 37.88 -46.60 3.73
N ALA A 226 37.32 -46.60 4.93
CA ALA A 226 38.03 -46.94 6.15
C ALA A 226 38.56 -48.39 6.13
N GLN A 227 37.84 -49.31 5.47
CA GLN A 227 38.25 -50.70 5.31
C GLN A 227 39.34 -50.92 4.24
N LYS A 228 39.57 -49.96 3.34
CA LYS A 228 40.64 -50.04 2.32
C LYS A 228 42.04 -49.78 2.89
N VAL A 229 42.15 -49.34 4.14
CA VAL A 229 43.44 -49.19 4.85
C VAL A 229 43.77 -50.51 5.54
N LYS A 230 44.18 -51.51 4.76
CA LYS A 230 44.86 -52.72 5.23
C LYS A 230 45.75 -53.28 4.12
#